data_AF-A0A2T6FG13-F1
#
_entry.id   AF-A0A2T6FG13-F1
#
_cell.length_a   1.000
_cell.length_b   1.000
_cell.length_c   1.000
_cell.angle_alpha   90.00
_cell.angle_beta   90.00
_cell.angle_gamma   90.00
#
_symmetry.space_group_name_H-M   'P 1'
#
loop_
_entity.id
_entity.type
_entity.pdbx_description
1 polymer ?
#
loop_
_entity_poly.entity_id
_entity_poly.type
_entity_poly.pdbx_seq_one_letter_code
_entity_poly.pdbx_strand_id
1 'polypeptide(L)'
;MRTSSIASFVAILGLVAASSQAFAGAKVAEFGDPQIGNSYRNCTWTPTYSTGGAGYEYWQYNVSCPASNGIPAISITASVSITKSSPTETCTFSVPAGYYTSYNSCRNWRIYLN
;
A
#
# COMPACT_ATOMS: atom_id res chain seq x y z
N MET A 1 -23.25 -67.57 -0.23
CA MET A 1 -24.10 -66.51 0.36
C MET A 1 -23.55 -65.15 -0.04
N ARG A 2 -24.36 -64.39 -0.79
CA ARG A 2 -24.43 -62.92 -0.93
C ARG A 2 -23.13 -62.12 -1.14
N THR A 3 -22.92 -61.81 -2.42
CA THR A 3 -22.28 -60.59 -2.93
C THR A 3 -23.11 -59.34 -2.59
N SER A 4 -22.48 -58.31 -2.03
CA SER A 4 -22.91 -56.90 -1.97
C SER A 4 -21.66 -56.10 -1.52
N SER A 5 -21.31 -54.93 -2.04
CA SER A 5 -22.17 -53.78 -2.33
C SER A 5 -21.56 -52.87 -3.40
N ILE A 6 -22.47 -52.28 -4.18
CA ILE A 6 -22.31 -51.10 -5.03
C ILE A 6 -22.24 -49.85 -4.14
N ALA A 7 -21.42 -48.84 -4.47
CA ALA A 7 -21.80 -47.42 -4.36
C ALA A 7 -20.75 -46.49 -5.00
N SER A 8 -21.20 -45.80 -6.04
CA SER A 8 -20.56 -44.66 -6.69
C SER A 8 -20.29 -43.51 -5.70
N PHE A 9 -19.15 -42.84 -5.85
CA PHE A 9 -18.93 -41.50 -5.28
C PHE A 9 -18.58 -40.50 -6.38
N VAL A 10 -19.63 -39.76 -6.75
CA VAL A 10 -19.73 -38.36 -7.19
C VAL A 10 -18.41 -37.64 -7.51
N ALA A 11 -18.24 -37.29 -8.79
CA ALA A 11 -17.35 -36.23 -9.22
C ALA A 11 -17.95 -34.86 -8.87
N ILE A 12 -17.23 -34.05 -8.08
CA ILE A 12 -17.52 -32.62 -7.96
C ILE A 12 -16.31 -31.88 -8.55
N LEU A 13 -16.53 -31.33 -9.74
CA LEU A 13 -15.70 -30.32 -10.37
C LEU A 13 -15.59 -29.11 -9.42
N GLY A 14 -14.45 -28.97 -8.75
CA GLY A 14 -14.04 -27.72 -8.13
C GLY A 14 -13.30 -26.87 -9.16
N LEU A 15 -14.02 -26.16 -10.03
CA LEU A 15 -13.44 -25.01 -10.72
C LEU A 15 -13.14 -23.96 -9.64
N VAL A 16 -11.89 -23.91 -9.19
CA VAL A 16 -11.38 -22.71 -8.52
C VAL A 16 -11.23 -21.67 -9.62
N ALA A 17 -12.29 -20.91 -9.88
CA ALA A 17 -12.18 -19.67 -10.60
C ALA A 17 -11.26 -18.78 -9.74
N ALA A 18 -9.98 -18.76 -10.10
CA ALA A 18 -9.10 -17.67 -9.71
C ALA A 18 -9.71 -16.42 -10.35
N SER A 19 -10.55 -15.72 -9.59
CA SER A 19 -11.01 -14.39 -9.96
C SER A 19 -9.75 -13.54 -10.07
N SER A 20 -9.39 -13.19 -11.31
CA SER A 20 -8.47 -12.10 -11.60
C SER A 20 -9.15 -10.83 -11.08
N GLN A 21 -8.87 -10.50 -9.81
CA GLN A 21 -9.30 -9.26 -9.22
C GLN A 21 -8.60 -8.14 -9.99
N ALA A 22 -9.33 -7.47 -10.86
CA ALA A 22 -8.85 -6.27 -11.52
C ALA A 22 -8.67 -5.20 -10.42
N PHE A 23 -7.41 -4.90 -10.08
CA PHE A 23 -7.05 -4.04 -8.94
C PHE A 23 -7.01 -2.55 -9.30
N ALA A 24 -7.86 -2.08 -10.21
CA ALA A 24 -7.98 -0.65 -10.46
C ALA A 24 -8.46 0.04 -9.17
N GLY A 25 -7.61 0.88 -8.58
CA GLY A 25 -7.90 1.55 -7.31
C GLY A 25 -7.59 0.74 -6.04
N ALA A 26 -6.80 -0.33 -6.11
CA ALA A 26 -6.41 -1.08 -4.91
C ALA A 26 -5.41 -0.29 -4.06
N LYS A 27 -5.72 -0.05 -2.78
CA LYS A 27 -4.82 0.61 -1.83
C LYS A 27 -3.60 -0.28 -1.56
N VAL A 28 -2.41 0.28 -1.72
CA VAL A 28 -1.10 -0.40 -1.62
C VAL A 28 -0.34 0.00 -0.37
N ALA A 29 -0.35 1.30 -0.06
CA ALA A 29 0.34 1.88 1.08
C ALA A 29 -0.49 3.01 1.69
N GLU A 30 -0.30 3.26 2.98
CA GLU A 30 -0.95 4.37 3.69
C GLU A 30 -0.03 4.90 4.79
N PHE A 31 0.02 6.23 4.89
CA PHE A 31 0.75 6.96 5.92
C PHE A 31 -0.21 7.73 6.81
N GLY A 32 0.09 7.73 8.10
CA GLY A 32 -0.57 8.50 9.13
C GLY A 32 -2.06 8.22 9.23
N ASP A 33 -2.46 6.96 9.00
CA ASP A 33 -3.81 6.54 9.32
C ASP A 33 -4.02 6.63 10.84
N PRO A 34 -5.08 7.30 11.33
CA PRO A 34 -5.30 7.49 12.76
C PRO A 34 -5.71 6.20 13.49
N GLN A 35 -6.17 5.17 12.78
CA GLN A 35 -6.62 3.91 13.36
C GLN A 35 -5.54 2.83 13.32
N ILE A 36 -4.84 2.69 12.18
CA ILE A 36 -3.84 1.63 11.95
C ILE A 36 -2.40 2.14 11.85
N GLY A 37 -2.18 3.45 11.86
CA GLY A 37 -0.87 4.05 11.70
C GLY A 37 -0.25 3.75 10.33
N ASN A 38 1.07 3.59 10.31
CA ASN A 38 1.86 3.33 9.11
C ASN A 38 1.97 1.83 8.76
N SER A 39 1.06 1.00 9.27
CA SER A 39 1.19 -0.46 9.25
C SER A 39 0.39 -1.15 8.13
N TYR A 40 -0.10 -0.41 7.14
CA TYR A 40 -0.86 -1.00 6.04
C TYR A 40 0.00 -1.99 5.23
N ARG A 41 -0.50 -3.22 5.05
CA ARG A 41 0.13 -4.31 4.26
C ARG A 41 1.61 -4.60 4.58
N ASN A 42 2.04 -4.40 5.82
CA ASN A 42 3.43 -4.59 6.24
C ASN A 42 4.44 -3.74 5.43
N CYS A 43 4.00 -2.56 4.94
CA CYS A 43 4.93 -1.60 4.36
C CYS A 43 5.91 -1.08 5.44
N THR A 44 7.18 -1.01 5.07
CA THR A 44 8.25 -0.47 5.92
C THR A 44 8.52 0.97 5.54
N TRP A 45 8.56 1.84 6.54
CA TRP A 45 8.78 3.27 6.41
C TRP A 45 10.17 3.62 6.91
N THR A 46 11.08 3.85 5.99
CA THR A 46 12.48 4.15 6.32
C THR A 46 12.71 5.65 6.14
N PRO A 47 12.97 6.42 7.20
CA PRO A 47 13.36 7.82 7.04
C PRO A 47 14.73 7.87 6.34
N THR A 48 14.82 8.58 5.22
CA THR A 48 16.07 8.74 4.46
C THR A 48 16.78 10.04 4.77
N TYR A 49 16.00 11.08 5.10
CA TYR A 49 16.55 12.38 5.42
C TYR A 49 15.57 13.15 6.29
N SER A 50 16.11 13.82 7.31
CA SER A 50 15.38 14.82 8.08
C SER A 50 16.33 15.95 8.40
N THR A 51 15.93 17.17 8.06
CA THR A 51 16.63 18.39 8.45
C THR A 51 15.65 19.41 8.99
N GLY A 52 16.10 20.22 9.94
CA GLY A 52 15.35 21.34 10.48
C GLY A 52 16.29 22.52 10.68
N GLY A 53 15.94 23.68 10.12
CA GLY A 53 16.79 24.87 10.19
C GLY A 53 16.19 26.06 9.47
N ALA A 54 16.61 27.28 9.86
CA ALA A 54 16.29 28.56 9.19
C ALA A 54 14.82 28.74 8.77
N GLY A 55 13.87 28.27 9.60
CA GLY A 55 12.46 28.41 9.31
C GLY A 55 11.88 27.35 8.37
N TYR A 56 12.54 26.21 8.17
CA TYR A 56 11.98 25.06 7.45
C TYR A 56 12.16 23.76 8.22
N GLU A 57 11.25 22.81 8.02
CA GLU A 57 11.42 21.40 8.40
C GLU A 57 11.23 20.56 7.15
N TYR A 58 12.13 19.62 6.90
CA TYR A 58 12.03 18.73 5.76
C TYR A 58 12.21 17.28 6.20
N TRP A 59 11.30 16.43 5.76
CA TRP A 59 11.33 14.98 5.99
C TRP A 59 11.23 14.24 4.67
N GLN A 60 12.00 13.18 4.54
CA GLN A 60 11.93 12.28 3.41
C GLN A 60 11.86 10.83 3.91
N TYR A 61 10.96 10.07 3.32
CA TYR A 61 10.72 8.67 3.62
C TYR A 61 10.86 7.86 2.34
N ASN A 62 11.55 6.72 2.46
CA ASN A 62 11.44 5.63 1.50
C ASN A 62 10.47 4.58 2.07
N VAL A 63 9.44 4.25 1.29
CA VAL A 63 8.42 3.27 1.67
C VAL A 63 8.62 2.03 0.85
N SER A 64 8.93 0.92 1.49
CA SER A 64 9.05 -0.38 0.83
C SER A 64 7.90 -1.27 1.25
N CYS A 65 7.07 -1.66 0.29
CA CYS A 65 5.96 -2.57 0.53
C CYS A 65 6.28 -3.94 -0.07
N PRO A 66 6.13 -5.04 0.68
CA PRO A 66 6.31 -6.38 0.14
C PRO A 66 5.21 -6.70 -0.88
N ALA A 67 5.53 -7.57 -1.83
CA ALA A 67 4.52 -8.12 -2.73
C ALA A 67 3.44 -8.83 -1.90
N SER A 68 2.18 -8.50 -2.15
CA SER A 68 1.06 -9.04 -1.40
C SER A 68 -0.20 -9.07 -2.25
N ASN A 69 -0.96 -10.16 -2.17
CA ASN A 69 -2.27 -10.33 -2.82
C ASN A 69 -2.37 -9.67 -4.21
N GLY A 70 -1.51 -10.08 -5.15
CA GLY A 70 -1.54 -9.60 -6.54
C GLY A 70 -0.98 -8.20 -6.81
N ILE A 71 -0.38 -7.54 -5.81
CA ILE A 71 0.30 -6.25 -5.94
C ILE A 71 1.81 -6.48 -5.84
N PRO A 72 2.62 -6.01 -6.81
CA PRO A 72 4.06 -6.20 -6.75
C PRO A 72 4.69 -5.30 -5.69
N ALA A 73 5.92 -5.62 -5.30
CA ALA A 73 6.66 -4.80 -4.36
C ALA A 73 6.90 -3.40 -4.93
N ILE A 74 6.76 -2.38 -4.09
CA ILE A 74 6.97 -0.99 -4.50
C ILE A 74 7.92 -0.27 -3.55
N SER A 75 8.67 0.67 -4.12
CA SER A 75 9.47 1.65 -3.39
C SER A 75 8.98 3.05 -3.75
N ILE A 76 8.67 3.85 -2.75
CA ILE A 76 8.12 5.21 -2.91
C ILE A 76 9.00 6.18 -2.17
N THR A 77 9.27 7.33 -2.78
CA THR A 77 9.87 8.46 -2.06
C THR A 77 8.81 9.51 -1.78
N ALA A 78 8.57 9.78 -0.51
CA ALA A 78 7.70 10.88 -0.08
C ALA A 78 8.53 11.92 0.66
N SER A 79 8.38 13.19 0.28
CA SER A 79 9.03 14.31 0.95
C SER A 79 8.03 15.33 1.40
N VAL A 80 8.23 15.87 2.61
CA VAL A 80 7.38 16.90 3.20
C VAL A 80 8.28 18.05 3.61
N SER A 81 7.94 19.26 3.17
CA SER A 81 8.58 20.50 3.57
C SER A 81 7.57 21.39 4.30
N ILE A 82 7.91 21.83 5.51
CA ILE A 82 7.16 22.82 6.26
C ILE A 82 7.94 24.13 6.26
N THR A 83 7.25 25.23 6.01
CA THR A 83 7.79 26.58 6.26
C THR A 83 7.30 27.06 7.64
N LYS A 84 8.19 27.47 8.54
CA LYS A 84 7.84 27.90 9.92
C LYS A 84 7.29 29.33 9.99
N SER A 85 7.68 30.19 9.05
CA SER A 85 7.18 31.58 8.97
C SER A 85 5.72 31.67 8.48
N SER A 86 5.25 30.64 7.79
CA SER A 86 3.86 30.42 7.43
C SER A 86 3.68 28.90 7.35
N PRO A 87 2.98 28.24 8.30
CA PRO A 87 2.94 26.79 8.50
C PRO A 87 2.18 26.06 7.38
N THR A 88 2.63 26.26 6.15
CA THR A 88 2.19 25.56 4.96
C THR A 88 3.08 24.32 4.82
N GLU A 89 2.42 23.17 4.75
CA GLU A 89 3.07 21.90 4.41
C GLU A 89 2.98 21.69 2.89
N THR A 90 4.10 21.39 2.26
CA THR A 90 4.15 20.93 0.87
C THR A 90 4.65 19.50 0.84
N CYS A 91 3.95 18.62 0.14
CA CYS A 91 4.34 17.23 -0.02
C CYS A 91 4.60 16.93 -1.49
N THR A 92 5.61 16.10 -1.74
CA THR A 92 5.93 15.58 -3.06
C THR A 92 6.05 14.07 -2.96
N PHE A 93 5.42 13.37 -3.90
CA PHE A 93 5.40 11.92 -3.96
C PHE A 93 5.99 11.49 -5.29
N SER A 94 7.02 10.65 -5.24
CA SER A 94 7.56 9.95 -6.39
C SER A 94 7.10 8.50 -6.30
N VAL A 95 6.17 8.13 -7.18
CA VAL A 95 5.63 6.78 -7.30
C VAL A 95 6.02 6.16 -8.63
N PRO A 96 6.25 4.84 -8.69
CA PRO A 96 6.52 4.15 -9.95
C PRO A 96 5.31 4.20 -10.90
N ALA A 97 5.55 3.94 -12.18
CA ALA A 97 4.49 3.85 -13.17
C ALA A 97 3.45 2.78 -12.81
N GLY A 98 2.17 3.07 -13.05
CA GLY A 98 1.06 2.20 -12.66
C GLY A 98 0.54 2.44 -11.24
N TYR A 99 1.00 3.49 -10.56
CA TYR A 99 0.52 3.89 -9.24
C TYR A 99 0.14 5.37 -9.22
N TYR A 100 -0.75 5.72 -8.29
CA TYR A 100 -1.10 7.11 -8.02
C TYR A 100 -1.25 7.37 -6.52
N THR A 101 -1.10 8.63 -6.13
CA THR A 101 -1.22 9.08 -4.73
C THR A 101 -2.50 9.87 -4.51
N SER A 102 -3.11 9.70 -3.34
CA SER A 102 -4.18 10.57 -2.85
C SER A 102 -3.87 10.97 -1.41
N TYR A 103 -4.14 12.20 -1.02
CA TYR A 103 -3.80 12.70 0.31
C TYR A 103 -4.80 13.71 0.83
N ASN A 104 -5.00 13.68 2.16
CA ASN A 104 -5.74 14.70 2.90
C ASN A 104 -4.77 15.76 3.45
N SER A 105 -3.55 15.34 3.81
CA SER A 105 -2.47 16.20 4.26
C SER A 105 -1.12 15.53 3.99
N CYS A 106 -0.01 16.26 4.16
CA CYS A 106 1.32 15.69 4.02
C CYS A 106 1.65 14.64 5.10
N ARG A 107 0.81 14.56 6.13
CA ARG A 107 0.87 13.56 7.20
C ARG A 107 -0.20 12.47 7.07
N ASN A 108 -1.14 12.57 6.13
CA ASN A 108 -2.14 11.54 5.87
C ASN A 108 -2.36 11.35 4.36
N TRP A 109 -1.77 10.27 3.83
CA TRP A 109 -1.78 10.00 2.39
C TRP A 109 -1.74 8.51 2.08
N ARG A 110 -2.16 8.17 0.87
CA ARG A 110 -2.44 6.80 0.40
C ARG A 110 -1.93 6.63 -1.01
N ILE A 111 -1.55 5.39 -1.33
CA ILE A 111 -1.11 5.00 -2.68
C ILE A 111 -1.97 3.88 -3.18
N TYR A 112 -2.30 3.97 -4.46
CA TYR A 112 -3.18 3.08 -5.15
C TYR A 112 -2.54 2.59 -6.45
N LEU A 113 -2.94 1.41 -6.90
CA LEU A 113 -2.65 0.90 -8.24
C LEU A 113 -3.62 1.56 -9.25
N ASN A 114 -3.10 2.01 -10.39
CA ASN A 114 -3.90 2.49 -11.52
C ASN A 114 -4.75 1.38 -12.14
#